data_AF-A0A9P5PDC2-F1
#
_entry.id   AF-A0A9P5PDC2-F1
#
_cell.length_a   1.000
_cell.length_b   1.000
_cell.length_c   1.000
_cell.angle_alpha   90.00
_cell.angle_beta   90.00
_cell.angle_gamma   90.00
#
_symmetry.space_group_name_H-M   'P 1'
#
loop_
_entity.id
_entity.type
_entity.pdbx_description
1 polymer ?
#
loop_
_entity_poly.entity_id
_entity_poly.type
_entity_poly.pdbx_seq_one_letter_code
_entity_poly.pdbx_strand_id
1 'polypeptide(L)'
;MIVADLERANSRVAALERRNEMLRAENETMRSGAESSERVKSLEAQVVSLEAETERMTRVLDTQKALTVEMETSLHKKIDEFTKDLQRRVTEVDHLKQRLKQYNDYDEIKRELGIMKYVEFAGFEDDMEDDHPLANGYDVGIQLPNPNADKANAQQGKSLEALLASKNKRLLEELTKFRILHGELEASLQQTQEDLSSVSVELQKQKSLNENLENDLLSLNKSNSDVTPSGSSDLLADLELNQNADSSARSTPIAFAPSADTSILPIVTSQRDRFRQRNAELEEELRKQFHAISELRAEMKNLQGDNLKLYEKVRYMQSYREEGGGRVVTSQLDPLPAPTGAADDMSVYRTRYEANINPFVAFRGREATRAIQNLNPIERGVLILTRTILGDRRARTFFIIYAFSLHLLVMYAIYELSTTTEPAPQQRWKPFNP
;
A
#
# COMPACT_ATOMS: atom_id res chain seq x y z
N MET A 1 -132.95 117.95 12.41
CA MET A 1 -131.68 118.03 13.18
C MET A 1 -131.42 116.75 13.98
N ILE A 2 -132.39 116.23 14.73
CA ILE A 2 -132.25 115.01 15.57
C ILE A 2 -131.91 113.73 14.76
N VAL A 3 -132.44 113.57 13.55
CA VAL A 3 -132.22 112.35 12.72
C VAL A 3 -130.77 112.25 12.21
N ALA A 4 -130.17 113.38 11.82
CA ALA A 4 -128.78 113.41 11.36
C ALA A 4 -127.78 113.15 12.50
N ASP A 5 -128.09 113.63 13.71
CA ASP A 5 -127.31 113.32 14.91
C ASP A 5 -127.43 111.85 15.31
N LEU A 6 -128.61 111.24 15.11
CA LEU A 6 -128.84 109.81 15.35
C LEU A 6 -128.08 108.93 14.33
N GLU A 7 -128.05 109.32 13.05
CA GLU A 7 -127.30 108.61 12.00
C GLU A 7 -125.78 108.75 12.18
N ARG A 8 -125.32 109.92 12.63
CA ARG A 8 -123.91 110.16 13.00
C ARG A 8 -123.52 109.39 14.28
N ALA A 9 -124.43 109.27 15.24
CA ALA A 9 -124.26 108.44 16.41
C ALA A 9 -124.22 106.95 16.03
N ASN A 10 -125.12 106.46 15.18
CA ASN A 10 -125.16 105.07 14.72
C ASN A 10 -123.93 104.69 13.88
N SER A 11 -123.44 105.55 12.99
CA SER A 11 -122.21 105.29 12.24
C SER A 11 -120.98 105.28 13.15
N ARG A 12 -120.95 106.14 14.18
CA ARG A 12 -119.92 106.12 15.23
C ARG A 12 -120.02 104.86 16.08
N VAL A 13 -121.22 104.42 16.44
CA VAL A 13 -121.46 103.17 17.17
C VAL A 13 -121.01 101.98 16.33
N ALA A 14 -121.39 101.88 15.05
CA ALA A 14 -120.96 100.82 14.16
C ALA A 14 -119.43 100.81 13.94
N ALA A 15 -118.80 101.98 13.84
CA ALA A 15 -117.34 102.07 13.76
C ALA A 15 -116.66 101.65 15.07
N LEU A 16 -117.24 102.00 16.21
CA LEU A 16 -116.78 101.58 17.53
C LEU A 16 -117.01 100.09 17.77
N GLU A 17 -118.09 99.51 17.26
CA GLU A 17 -118.40 98.08 17.31
C GLU A 17 -117.40 97.29 16.48
N ARG A 18 -117.15 97.69 15.22
CA ARG A 18 -116.09 97.07 14.40
C ARG A 18 -114.71 97.20 15.04
N ARG A 19 -114.40 98.34 15.66
CA ARG A 19 -113.14 98.51 16.38
C ARG A 19 -113.08 97.64 17.64
N ASN A 20 -114.19 97.47 18.36
CA ASN A 20 -114.28 96.55 19.49
C ASN A 20 -114.13 95.10 19.03
N GLU A 21 -114.70 94.74 17.89
CA GLU A 21 -114.61 93.41 17.31
C GLU A 21 -113.20 93.12 16.81
N MET A 22 -112.53 94.07 16.14
CA MET A 22 -111.12 93.96 15.79
C MET A 22 -110.22 93.90 17.03
N LEU A 23 -110.44 94.73 18.04
CA LEU A 23 -109.68 94.68 19.30
C LEU A 23 -109.97 93.42 20.11
N ARG A 24 -111.16 92.81 19.97
CA ARG A 24 -111.49 91.51 20.55
C ARG A 24 -110.80 90.39 19.80
N ALA A 25 -110.79 90.42 18.47
CA ALA A 25 -110.05 89.47 17.65
C ALA A 25 -108.54 89.58 17.91
N GLU A 26 -107.99 90.80 18.00
CA GLU A 26 -106.59 91.05 18.34
C GLU A 26 -106.28 90.67 19.79
N ASN A 27 -107.16 90.96 20.74
CA ASN A 27 -107.00 90.42 22.10
C ASN A 27 -107.15 88.91 22.12
N GLU A 28 -107.93 88.30 21.24
CA GLU A 28 -108.12 86.85 21.20
C GLU A 28 -106.96 86.15 20.49
N THR A 29 -106.29 86.79 19.53
CA THR A 29 -105.02 86.31 18.95
C THR A 29 -103.84 86.53 19.91
N MET A 30 -103.81 87.66 20.62
CA MET A 30 -102.80 87.93 21.65
C MET A 30 -103.01 87.09 22.91
N ARG A 31 -104.27 86.88 23.33
CA ARG A 31 -104.65 86.01 24.46
C ARG A 31 -104.57 84.54 24.08
N SER A 32 -104.83 84.18 22.82
CA SER A 32 -104.57 82.82 22.39
C SER A 32 -103.08 82.56 22.48
N GLY A 33 -102.20 83.55 22.20
CA GLY A 33 -100.75 83.42 22.35
C GLY A 33 -100.23 82.13 21.72
N ALA A 34 -101.03 81.53 20.84
CA ALA A 34 -101.01 80.11 20.59
C ALA A 34 -99.97 79.86 19.53
N GLU A 35 -99.90 80.75 18.53
CA GLU A 35 -98.87 80.74 17.51
C GLU A 35 -97.47 81.09 18.07
N SER A 36 -97.37 82.00 19.04
CA SER A 36 -96.08 82.31 19.68
C SER A 36 -95.66 81.19 20.63
N SER A 37 -96.61 80.62 21.40
CA SER A 37 -96.38 79.43 22.24
C SER A 37 -96.03 78.19 21.41
N GLU A 38 -96.65 77.99 20.26
CA GLU A 38 -96.37 76.88 19.35
C GLU A 38 -95.00 77.02 18.69
N ARG A 39 -94.61 78.23 18.25
CA ARG A 39 -93.25 78.52 17.78
C ARG A 39 -92.22 78.29 18.88
N VAL A 40 -92.46 78.77 20.11
CA VAL A 40 -91.57 78.53 21.25
C VAL A 40 -91.44 77.03 21.54
N LYS A 41 -92.54 76.27 21.60
CA LYS A 41 -92.51 74.81 21.76
C LYS A 41 -91.75 74.10 20.64
N SER A 42 -91.88 74.56 19.39
CA SER A 42 -91.15 73.98 18.26
C SER A 42 -89.63 74.23 18.37
N LEU A 43 -89.23 75.42 18.80
CA LEU A 43 -87.83 75.77 19.04
C LEU A 43 -87.27 75.02 20.26
N GLU A 44 -88.03 74.90 21.35
CA GLU A 44 -87.66 74.09 22.51
C GLU A 44 -87.46 72.62 22.13
N ALA A 45 -88.38 72.04 21.33
CA ALA A 45 -88.22 70.68 20.82
C ALA A 45 -86.98 70.53 19.92
N GLN A 46 -86.68 71.54 19.11
CA GLN A 46 -85.47 71.56 18.29
C GLN A 46 -84.19 71.67 19.14
N VAL A 47 -84.19 72.52 20.18
CA VAL A 47 -83.08 72.64 21.13
C VAL A 47 -82.85 71.31 21.85
N VAL A 48 -83.90 70.67 22.37
CA VAL A 48 -83.79 69.36 23.02
C VAL A 48 -83.27 68.30 22.06
N SER A 49 -83.71 68.32 20.79
CA SER A 49 -83.19 67.41 19.75
C SER A 49 -81.71 67.65 19.47
N LEU A 50 -81.27 68.90 19.38
CA LEU A 50 -79.87 69.27 19.17
C LEU A 50 -79.01 68.96 20.39
N GLU A 51 -79.52 69.15 21.61
CA GLU A 51 -78.85 68.77 22.85
C GLU A 51 -78.69 67.24 22.92
N ALA A 52 -79.71 66.47 22.56
CA ALA A 52 -79.62 65.01 22.47
C ALA A 52 -78.63 64.55 21.37
N GLU A 53 -78.59 65.24 20.23
CA GLU A 53 -77.63 64.95 19.16
C GLU A 53 -76.19 65.28 19.56
N THR A 54 -75.97 66.43 20.21
CA THR A 54 -74.64 66.81 20.73
C THR A 54 -74.18 65.85 21.82
N GLU A 55 -75.06 65.44 22.74
CA GLU A 55 -74.74 64.42 23.75
C GLU A 55 -74.43 63.06 23.11
N ARG A 56 -75.15 62.69 22.05
CA ARG A 56 -74.85 61.48 21.29
C ARG A 56 -73.48 61.61 20.60
N MET A 57 -73.18 62.74 19.97
CA MET A 57 -71.89 62.98 19.33
C MET A 57 -70.74 62.97 20.32
N THR A 58 -70.88 63.58 21.50
CA THR A 58 -69.84 63.57 22.53
C THR A 58 -69.58 62.17 23.05
N ARG A 59 -70.63 61.38 23.31
CA ARG A 59 -70.48 59.96 23.69
C ARG A 59 -69.77 59.16 22.60
N VAL A 60 -70.13 59.33 21.33
CA VAL A 60 -69.44 58.66 20.21
C VAL A 60 -67.98 59.08 20.16
N LEU A 61 -67.69 60.38 20.30
CA LEU A 61 -66.34 60.92 20.27
C LEU A 61 -65.50 60.38 21.45
N ASP A 62 -66.07 60.28 22.64
CA ASP A 62 -65.40 59.71 23.83
C ASP A 62 -65.15 58.21 23.67
N THR A 63 -66.10 57.45 23.12
CA THR A 63 -65.87 56.02 22.80
C THR A 63 -64.78 55.85 21.74
N GLN A 64 -64.77 56.71 20.71
CA GLN A 64 -63.75 56.67 19.67
C GLN A 64 -62.37 57.03 20.24
N LYS A 65 -62.28 58.05 21.11
CA LYS A 65 -61.04 58.39 21.84
C LYS A 65 -60.55 57.21 22.67
N ALA A 66 -61.43 56.56 23.43
CA ALA A 66 -61.07 55.41 24.24
C ALA A 66 -60.52 54.27 23.38
N LEU A 67 -61.19 53.94 22.26
CA LEU A 67 -60.72 52.93 21.31
C LEU A 67 -59.38 53.30 20.67
N THR A 68 -59.15 54.57 20.33
CA THR A 68 -57.86 55.01 19.78
C THR A 68 -56.74 54.86 20.81
N VAL A 69 -56.97 55.22 22.07
CA VAL A 69 -55.97 55.07 23.15
C VAL A 69 -55.70 53.59 23.43
N GLU A 70 -56.74 52.74 23.44
CA GLU A 70 -56.57 51.29 23.58
C GLU A 70 -55.76 50.70 22.43
N MET A 71 -56.05 51.11 21.19
CA MET A 71 -55.29 50.68 20.02
C MET A 71 -53.84 51.17 20.09
N GLU A 72 -53.59 52.44 20.40
CA GLU A 72 -52.25 53.01 20.55
C GLU A 72 -51.45 52.30 21.63
N THR A 73 -52.03 52.04 22.80
CA THR A 73 -51.36 51.31 23.87
C THR A 73 -51.08 49.85 23.50
N SER A 74 -51.99 49.20 22.76
CA SER A 74 -51.76 47.84 22.24
C SER A 74 -50.63 47.79 21.21
N LEU A 75 -50.53 48.81 20.34
CA LEU A 75 -49.48 48.94 19.35
C LEU A 75 -48.13 49.24 20.02
N HIS A 76 -48.08 50.13 21.00
CA HIS A 76 -46.88 50.39 21.79
C HIS A 76 -46.37 49.13 22.49
N LYS A 77 -47.26 48.35 23.12
CA LYS A 77 -46.88 47.06 23.73
C LYS A 77 -46.27 46.09 22.72
N LYS A 78 -46.87 45.98 21.52
CA LYS A 78 -46.32 45.13 20.44
C LYS A 78 -44.98 45.64 19.93
N ILE A 79 -44.81 46.95 19.80
CA ILE A 79 -43.54 47.58 19.40
C ILE A 79 -42.46 47.28 20.45
N ASP A 80 -42.77 47.42 21.74
CA ASP A 80 -41.84 47.12 22.83
C ASP A 80 -41.45 45.64 22.86
N GLU A 81 -42.40 44.74 22.61
CA GLU A 81 -42.15 43.30 22.53
C GLU A 81 -41.23 42.96 21.33
N PHE A 82 -41.55 43.45 20.14
CA PHE A 82 -40.69 43.25 18.96
C PHE A 82 -39.31 43.89 19.12
N THR A 83 -39.22 45.03 19.79
CA THR A 83 -37.93 45.69 20.06
C THR A 83 -37.07 44.84 20.99
N LYS A 84 -37.65 44.25 22.04
CA LYS A 84 -36.96 43.33 22.96
C LYS A 84 -36.50 42.06 22.25
N ASP A 85 -37.35 41.48 21.42
CA ASP A 85 -36.99 40.28 20.65
C ASP A 85 -35.91 40.55 19.60
N LEU A 86 -35.98 41.69 18.92
CA LEU A 86 -34.92 42.13 18.02
C LEU A 86 -33.59 42.28 18.78
N GLN A 87 -33.60 42.91 19.95
CA GLN A 87 -32.40 43.05 20.78
C GLN A 87 -31.83 41.69 21.21
N ARG A 88 -32.68 40.73 21.61
CA ARG A 88 -32.27 39.35 21.92
C ARG A 88 -31.60 38.68 20.72
N ARG A 89 -32.21 38.76 19.53
CA ARG A 89 -31.65 38.19 18.30
C ARG A 89 -30.32 38.84 17.91
N VAL A 90 -30.18 40.15 18.07
CA VAL A 90 -28.90 40.85 17.85
C VAL A 90 -27.82 40.30 18.78
N THR A 91 -28.11 40.16 20.08
CA THR A 91 -27.13 39.59 21.02
C THR A 91 -26.78 38.14 20.73
N GLU A 92 -27.74 37.33 20.26
CA GLU A 92 -27.51 35.94 19.83
C GLU A 92 -26.61 35.90 18.59
N VAL A 93 -26.87 36.76 17.60
CA VAL A 93 -26.04 36.88 16.40
C VAL A 93 -24.62 37.32 16.76
N ASP A 94 -24.46 38.28 17.66
CA ASP A 94 -23.13 38.73 18.10
C ASP A 94 -22.40 37.62 18.86
N HIS A 95 -23.10 36.85 19.69
CA HIS A 95 -22.53 35.68 20.36
C HIS A 95 -22.10 34.60 19.36
N LEU A 96 -22.92 34.31 18.35
CA LEU A 96 -22.59 33.35 17.29
C LEU A 96 -21.41 33.83 16.44
N LYS A 97 -21.36 35.12 16.10
CA LYS A 97 -20.20 35.72 15.39
C LYS A 97 -18.93 35.63 16.24
N GLN A 98 -19.02 35.85 17.55
CA GLN A 98 -17.87 35.70 18.46
C GLN A 98 -17.40 34.24 18.51
N ARG A 99 -18.32 33.27 18.60
CA ARG A 99 -17.99 31.83 18.52
C ARG A 99 -17.35 31.48 17.18
N LEU A 100 -17.91 31.94 16.06
CA LEU A 100 -17.32 31.70 14.74
C LEU A 100 -15.89 32.24 14.66
N LYS A 101 -15.65 33.44 15.21
CA LYS A 101 -14.31 34.03 15.29
C LYS A 101 -13.33 33.20 16.11
N GLN A 102 -13.80 32.49 17.14
CA GLN A 102 -12.96 31.56 17.91
C GLN A 102 -12.54 30.34 17.08
N TYR A 103 -13.31 29.96 16.05
CA TYR A 103 -13.01 28.83 15.16
C TYR A 103 -12.29 29.25 13.86
N ASN A 104 -11.77 30.48 13.80
CA ASN A 104 -11.04 30.96 12.62
C ASN A 104 -9.71 30.21 12.36
N ASP A 105 -9.19 29.53 13.38
CA ASP A 105 -7.98 28.71 13.33
C ASP A 105 -8.22 27.30 12.77
N TYR A 106 -9.47 26.91 12.53
CA TYR A 106 -9.82 25.56 12.07
C TYR A 106 -9.10 25.18 10.78
N ASP A 107 -8.98 26.10 9.82
CA ASP A 107 -8.27 25.84 8.56
C ASP A 107 -6.76 25.65 8.76
N GLU A 108 -6.17 26.35 9.73
CA GLU A 108 -4.75 26.20 10.05
C GLU A 108 -4.50 24.90 10.81
N ILE A 109 -5.33 24.58 11.82
CA ILE A 109 -5.30 23.28 12.51
C ILE A 109 -5.49 22.15 11.50
N LYS A 110 -6.40 22.30 10.55
CA LYS A 110 -6.62 21.30 9.49
C LYS A 110 -5.40 21.18 8.57
N ARG A 111 -4.73 22.29 8.25
CA ARG A 111 -3.48 22.30 7.47
C ARG A 111 -2.37 21.60 8.25
N GLU A 112 -2.14 21.97 9.50
CA GLU A 112 -1.15 21.35 10.39
C GLU A 112 -1.42 19.86 10.57
N LEU A 113 -2.68 19.47 10.79
CA LEU A 113 -3.08 18.07 10.87
C LEU A 113 -2.89 17.33 9.54
N GLY A 114 -3.12 18.00 8.42
CA GLY A 114 -2.83 17.48 7.08
C GLY A 114 -1.33 17.29 6.84
N ILE A 115 -0.50 18.22 7.31
CA ILE A 115 0.96 18.12 7.26
C ILE A 115 1.44 17.02 8.21
N MET A 116 0.92 16.91 9.43
CA MET A 116 1.25 15.85 10.37
C MET A 116 0.83 14.49 9.82
N LYS A 117 -0.36 14.39 9.22
CA LYS A 117 -0.82 13.21 8.49
C LYS A 117 0.15 12.89 7.34
N TYR A 118 0.53 13.88 6.55
CA TYR A 118 1.49 13.68 5.47
C TYR A 118 2.86 13.24 6.00
N VAL A 119 3.43 13.88 7.01
CA VAL A 119 4.75 13.52 7.56
C VAL A 119 4.72 12.14 8.23
N GLU A 120 3.66 11.81 8.96
CA GLU A 120 3.52 10.52 9.63
C GLU A 120 3.12 9.38 8.69
N PHE A 121 2.54 9.65 7.51
CA PHE A 121 2.03 8.63 6.60
C PHE A 121 2.63 8.67 5.17
N ALA A 122 3.42 9.68 4.79
CA ALA A 122 4.06 9.76 3.47
C ALA A 122 5.15 8.71 3.28
N GLY A 123 5.77 8.24 4.37
CA GLY A 123 6.63 7.05 4.33
C GLY A 123 5.85 5.72 4.27
N PHE A 124 4.52 5.76 4.28
CA PHE A 124 3.62 4.61 4.36
C PHE A 124 2.69 4.46 3.14
N GLU A 125 2.56 5.48 2.28
CA GLU A 125 1.76 5.42 1.05
C GLU A 125 2.46 4.69 -0.11
N ASP A 126 3.78 4.52 -0.05
CA ASP A 126 4.58 3.93 -1.14
C ASP A 126 4.41 2.40 -1.31
N ASP A 127 3.85 1.68 -0.33
CA ASP A 127 3.78 0.20 -0.34
C ASP A 127 2.35 -0.37 -0.44
N MET A 128 1.32 0.47 -0.53
CA MET A 128 -0.05 -0.02 -0.72
C MET A 128 -0.29 -0.27 -2.21
N GLU A 129 0.20 -1.41 -2.71
CA GLU A 129 -0.36 -2.14 -3.85
C GLU A 129 -1.85 -2.41 -3.57
N ASP A 130 -2.71 -1.40 -3.78
CA ASP A 130 -4.14 -1.59 -3.91
C ASP A 130 -4.46 -1.80 -5.39
N ASP A 131 -4.97 -3.01 -5.64
CA ASP A 131 -5.45 -3.61 -6.88
C ASP A 131 -6.67 -2.86 -7.48
N HIS A 132 -6.53 -1.56 -7.69
CA HIS A 132 -7.47 -0.73 -8.44
C HIS A 132 -6.89 -0.41 -9.82
N PRO A 133 -7.60 -0.74 -10.92
CA PRO A 133 -7.14 -0.39 -12.25
C PRO A 133 -7.29 1.13 -12.42
N LEU A 134 -6.24 1.86 -12.06
CA LEU A 134 -6.12 3.29 -12.34
C LEU A 134 -5.86 3.46 -13.84
N ALA A 135 -6.95 3.60 -14.58
CA ALA A 135 -6.94 4.27 -15.86
C ALA A 135 -6.40 5.69 -15.66
N ASN A 136 -5.40 6.04 -16.46
CA ASN A 136 -4.63 7.29 -16.48
C ASN A 136 -3.50 7.41 -15.45
N GLY A 137 -2.33 6.95 -15.89
CA GLY A 137 -1.18 7.84 -16.08
C GLY A 137 -0.55 8.44 -14.82
N TYR A 138 0.55 7.81 -14.40
CA TYR A 138 1.71 8.47 -13.78
C TYR A 138 1.39 9.55 -12.73
N ASP A 139 1.12 9.11 -11.51
CA ASP A 139 1.33 9.97 -10.34
C ASP A 139 2.10 9.19 -9.26
N VAL A 140 3.40 9.03 -9.50
CA VAL A 140 4.41 8.70 -8.47
C VAL A 140 4.87 10.00 -7.78
N GLY A 141 3.95 10.97 -7.69
CA GLY A 141 4.19 12.31 -7.18
C GLY A 141 3.66 12.43 -5.76
N ILE A 142 4.58 12.59 -4.82
CA ILE A 142 4.39 13.25 -3.53
C ILE A 142 3.50 14.50 -3.72
N GLN A 143 2.18 14.34 -3.56
CA GLN A 143 1.22 15.42 -3.74
C GLN A 143 0.99 16.11 -2.40
N LEU A 144 1.72 17.20 -2.18
CA LEU A 144 1.50 18.10 -1.05
C LEU A 144 0.02 18.51 -0.98
N PRO A 145 -0.58 18.57 0.23
CA PRO A 145 -1.94 19.08 0.40
C PRO A 145 -2.08 20.45 -0.25
N ASN A 146 -3.06 20.59 -1.14
CA ASN A 146 -3.30 21.84 -1.85
C ASN A 146 -3.52 22.98 -0.83
N PRO A 147 -2.90 24.16 -1.04
CA PRO A 147 -2.99 25.29 -0.10
C PRO A 147 -4.37 25.93 -0.01
N ASN A 148 -5.32 25.48 -0.85
CA ASN A 148 -6.71 25.93 -0.85
C ASN A 148 -7.61 24.92 -0.10
N ALA A 149 -8.17 25.37 1.02
CA ALA A 149 -9.02 24.57 1.92
C ALA A 149 -10.24 23.96 1.22
N ASP A 150 -10.82 24.63 0.22
CA ASP A 150 -12.01 24.17 -0.51
C ASP A 150 -11.71 22.93 -1.36
N LYS A 151 -10.54 22.90 -2.02
CA LYS A 151 -10.12 21.73 -2.81
C LYS A 151 -9.68 20.57 -1.91
N ALA A 152 -9.07 20.86 -0.76
CA ALA A 152 -8.70 19.86 0.24
C ALA A 152 -9.93 19.26 0.97
N ASN A 153 -11.05 19.99 1.05
CA ASN A 153 -12.33 19.47 1.54
C ASN A 153 -13.01 18.53 0.52
N ALA A 154 -12.80 18.74 -0.77
CA ALA A 154 -13.40 17.94 -1.84
C ALA A 154 -12.74 16.56 -2.01
N GLN A 155 -11.46 16.44 -1.69
CA GLN A 155 -10.75 15.15 -1.68
C GLN A 155 -10.83 14.53 -0.28
N GLN A 156 -11.82 13.66 -0.05
CA GLN A 156 -11.81 12.76 1.11
C GLN A 156 -10.64 11.79 0.96
N GLY A 157 -9.48 12.16 1.51
CA GLY A 157 -8.35 11.23 1.64
C GLY A 157 -8.74 10.02 2.51
N LYS A 158 -7.97 8.93 2.41
CA LYS A 158 -8.13 7.71 3.21
C LYS A 158 -8.40 8.06 4.69
N SER A 159 -9.39 7.38 5.30
CA SER A 159 -9.79 7.64 6.69
C SER A 159 -8.59 7.45 7.65
N LEU A 160 -8.54 8.23 8.72
CA LEU A 160 -7.48 8.12 9.72
C LEU A 160 -7.37 6.67 10.25
N GLU A 161 -8.50 6.01 10.43
CA GLU A 161 -8.59 4.61 10.86
C GLU A 161 -7.89 3.66 9.88
N ALA A 162 -8.07 3.85 8.57
CA ALA A 162 -7.42 3.03 7.55
C ALA A 162 -5.90 3.22 7.54
N LEU A 163 -5.43 4.46 7.68
CA LEU A 163 -3.99 4.78 7.74
C LEU A 163 -3.36 4.26 9.04
N LEU A 164 -4.05 4.39 10.17
CA LEU A 164 -3.62 3.84 11.45
C LEU A 164 -3.59 2.31 11.42
N ALA A 165 -4.58 1.67 10.80
CA ALA A 165 -4.60 0.21 10.64
C ALA A 165 -3.43 -0.27 9.76
N SER A 166 -3.12 0.43 8.66
CA SER A 166 -1.95 0.14 7.83
C SER A 166 -0.63 0.29 8.60
N LYS A 167 -0.45 1.41 9.32
CA LYS A 167 0.72 1.63 10.18
C LYS A 167 0.84 0.56 11.26
N ASN A 168 -0.26 0.16 11.89
CA ASN A 168 -0.26 -0.89 12.91
C ASN A 168 0.15 -2.25 12.29
N LYS A 169 -0.41 -2.61 11.14
CA LYS A 169 -0.02 -3.81 10.39
C LYS A 169 1.47 -3.81 10.05
N ARG A 170 2.01 -2.71 9.53
CA ARG A 170 3.44 -2.57 9.20
C ARG A 170 4.34 -2.61 10.43
N LEU A 171 3.96 -1.93 11.51
CA LEU A 171 4.69 -2.01 12.79
C LEU A 171 4.70 -3.43 13.33
N LEU A 172 3.59 -4.16 13.22
CA LEU A 172 3.54 -5.58 13.57
C LEU A 172 4.47 -6.40 12.67
N GLU A 173 4.49 -6.17 11.36
CA GLU A 173 5.40 -6.83 10.43
C GLU A 173 6.88 -6.53 10.76
N GLU A 174 7.24 -5.28 11.00
CA GLU A 174 8.59 -4.89 11.43
C GLU A 174 8.97 -5.52 12.76
N LEU A 175 8.06 -5.56 13.73
CA LEU A 175 8.27 -6.23 15.01
C LEU A 175 8.48 -7.73 14.81
N THR A 176 7.73 -8.39 13.91
CA THR A 176 7.98 -9.80 13.57
C THR A 176 9.33 -9.99 12.90
N LYS A 177 9.74 -9.10 11.99
CA LYS A 177 11.07 -9.14 11.36
C LYS A 177 12.18 -8.97 12.40
N PHE A 178 12.07 -7.99 13.30
CA PHE A 178 13.04 -7.80 14.38
C PHE A 178 13.09 -8.98 15.34
N ARG A 179 11.95 -9.61 15.66
CA ARG A 179 11.93 -10.83 16.47
C ARG A 179 12.65 -12.00 15.79
N ILE A 180 12.44 -12.19 14.49
CA ILE A 180 13.14 -13.23 13.72
C ILE A 180 14.63 -12.94 13.68
N LEU A 181 15.04 -11.71 13.32
CA LEU A 181 16.44 -11.31 13.27
C LEU A 181 17.12 -11.42 14.64
N HIS A 182 16.41 -11.07 15.71
CA HIS A 182 16.93 -11.23 17.07
C HIS A 182 17.14 -12.71 17.42
N GLY A 183 16.18 -13.58 17.09
CA GLY A 183 16.32 -15.02 17.30
C GLY A 183 17.44 -15.65 16.46
N GLU A 184 17.61 -15.22 15.20
CA GLU A 184 18.71 -15.66 14.34
C GLU A 184 20.08 -15.20 14.89
N LEU A 185 20.16 -13.96 15.37
CA LEU A 185 21.37 -13.42 15.99
C LEU A 185 21.70 -14.13 17.30
N GLU A 186 20.70 -14.41 18.13
CA GLU A 186 20.85 -15.15 19.39
C GLU A 186 21.31 -16.60 19.13
N ALA A 187 20.73 -17.28 18.13
CA ALA A 187 21.16 -18.61 17.70
C ALA A 187 22.61 -18.61 17.17
N SER A 188 22.98 -17.60 16.39
CA SER A 188 24.36 -17.43 15.90
C SER A 188 25.34 -17.19 17.06
N LEU A 189 24.96 -16.34 18.02
CA LEU A 189 25.76 -16.10 19.22
C LEU A 189 25.95 -17.40 20.00
N GLN A 190 24.88 -18.15 20.24
CA GLN A 190 24.95 -19.43 20.94
C GLN A 190 25.87 -20.43 20.21
N GLN A 191 25.75 -20.54 18.88
CA GLN A 191 26.64 -21.39 18.09
C GLN A 191 28.11 -20.99 18.23
N THR A 192 28.42 -19.69 18.12
CA THR A 192 29.81 -19.21 18.26
C THR A 192 30.36 -19.41 19.68
N GLN A 193 29.50 -19.33 20.69
CA GLN A 193 29.84 -19.62 22.09
C GLN A 193 30.15 -21.12 22.28
N GLU A 194 29.34 -22.00 21.68
CA GLU A 194 29.56 -23.45 21.68
C GLU A 194 30.86 -23.82 20.96
N ASP A 195 31.11 -23.25 19.77
CA ASP A 195 32.34 -23.45 19.02
C ASP A 195 33.57 -22.93 19.79
N LEU A 196 33.47 -21.78 20.47
CA LEU A 196 34.54 -21.27 21.30
C LEU A 196 34.82 -22.19 22.49
N SER A 197 33.78 -22.77 23.08
CA SER A 197 33.93 -23.74 24.17
C SER A 197 34.58 -25.04 23.70
N SER A 198 34.20 -25.56 22.51
CA SER A 198 34.78 -26.78 21.96
C SER A 198 36.25 -26.57 21.59
N VAL A 199 36.59 -25.46 20.94
CA VAL A 199 37.97 -25.09 20.61
C VAL A 199 38.80 -24.88 21.88
N SER A 200 38.22 -24.31 22.94
CA SER A 200 38.89 -24.16 24.23
C SER A 200 39.21 -25.52 24.87
N VAL A 201 38.26 -26.47 24.83
CA VAL A 201 38.46 -27.84 25.32
C VAL A 201 39.52 -28.59 24.48
N GLU A 202 39.47 -28.48 23.16
CA GLU A 202 40.47 -29.06 22.27
C GLU A 202 41.86 -28.47 22.51
N LEU A 203 41.96 -27.15 22.71
CA LEU A 203 43.20 -26.49 23.06
C LEU A 203 43.74 -26.99 24.41
N GLN A 204 42.89 -27.15 25.42
CA GLN A 204 43.28 -27.70 26.70
C GLN A 204 43.78 -29.14 26.56
N LYS A 205 43.09 -29.96 25.76
CA LYS A 205 43.52 -31.33 25.46
C LYS A 205 44.88 -31.36 24.76
N GLN A 206 45.08 -30.53 23.74
CA GLN A 206 46.36 -30.41 23.04
C GLN A 206 47.48 -29.94 23.97
N LYS A 207 47.21 -28.96 24.84
CA LYS A 207 48.17 -28.51 25.86
C LYS A 207 48.55 -29.63 26.81
N SER A 208 47.57 -30.40 27.32
CA SER A 208 47.86 -31.55 28.20
C SER A 208 48.64 -32.65 27.48
N LEU A 209 48.35 -32.89 26.19
CA LEU A 209 49.10 -33.87 25.39
C LEU A 209 50.53 -33.39 25.14
N ASN A 210 50.73 -32.11 24.82
CA ASN A 210 52.06 -31.54 24.69
C ASN A 210 52.84 -31.59 26.01
N GLU A 211 52.21 -31.28 27.14
CA GLU A 211 52.84 -31.41 28.46
C GLU A 211 53.24 -32.87 28.75
N ASN A 212 52.39 -33.84 28.40
CA ASN A 212 52.73 -35.26 28.51
C ASN A 212 53.90 -35.63 27.59
N LEU A 213 53.91 -35.17 26.33
CA LEU A 213 55.01 -35.41 25.40
C LEU A 213 56.30 -34.74 25.86
N GLU A 214 56.23 -33.54 26.42
CA GLU A 214 57.38 -32.85 27.01
C GLU A 214 57.92 -33.61 28.22
N ASN A 215 57.05 -34.10 29.11
CA ASN A 215 57.42 -34.95 30.24
C ASN A 215 58.03 -36.29 29.77
N ASP A 216 57.46 -36.92 28.74
CA ASP A 216 57.97 -38.14 28.15
C ASP A 216 59.33 -37.92 27.48
N LEU A 217 59.52 -36.82 26.74
CA LEU A 217 60.81 -36.42 26.17
C LEU A 217 61.83 -36.08 27.24
N LEU A 218 61.43 -35.40 28.32
CA LEU A 218 62.28 -35.16 29.48
C LEU A 218 62.69 -36.48 30.14
N SER A 219 61.78 -37.45 30.25
CA SER A 219 62.09 -38.78 30.80
C SER A 219 63.02 -39.57 29.88
N LEU A 220 62.82 -39.51 28.56
CA LEU A 220 63.68 -40.13 27.55
C LEU A 220 65.06 -39.49 27.57
N ASN A 221 65.15 -38.16 27.56
CA ASN A 221 66.42 -37.43 27.66
C ASN A 221 67.11 -37.71 28.99
N LYS A 222 66.38 -37.83 30.10
CA LYS A 222 66.93 -38.21 31.40
C LYS A 222 67.48 -39.63 31.38
N SER A 223 66.76 -40.58 30.79
CA SER A 223 67.22 -41.95 30.58
C SER A 223 68.42 -42.04 29.61
N ASN A 224 68.50 -41.14 28.63
CA ASN A 224 69.66 -40.99 27.76
C ASN A 224 70.84 -40.31 28.48
N SER A 225 70.57 -39.44 29.46
CA SER A 225 71.61 -38.75 30.24
C SER A 225 72.21 -39.60 31.37
N ASP A 226 71.51 -40.64 31.84
CA ASP A 226 72.07 -41.69 32.69
C ASP A 226 72.99 -42.64 31.90
N VAL A 227 73.03 -42.54 30.57
CA VAL A 227 74.09 -43.07 29.70
C VAL A 227 75.14 -41.96 29.46
N THR A 228 75.79 -41.53 30.55
CA THR A 228 77.05 -40.75 30.63
C THR A 228 77.20 -39.44 29.81
N PRO A 229 77.56 -38.30 30.44
CA PRO A 229 78.00 -37.10 29.73
C PRO A 229 79.51 -37.16 29.49
N SER A 230 79.94 -37.41 28.26
CA SER A 230 81.22 -36.88 27.78
C SER A 230 81.10 -36.62 26.29
N GLY A 231 81.37 -35.36 25.91
CA GLY A 231 80.91 -34.78 24.66
C GLY A 231 81.36 -35.46 23.39
N SER A 232 80.60 -35.24 22.32
CA SER A 232 81.12 -35.11 20.97
C SER A 232 79.97 -34.84 20.00
N SER A 233 80.19 -33.82 19.20
CA SER A 233 79.57 -33.60 17.89
C SER A 233 79.99 -34.70 16.90
N ASP A 234 79.72 -35.98 17.22
CA ASP A 234 80.24 -37.13 16.46
C ASP A 234 79.33 -38.38 16.47
N LEU A 235 78.03 -38.22 16.75
CA LEU A 235 77.05 -39.33 16.70
C LEU A 235 76.60 -39.72 15.29
N LEU A 236 77.19 -39.11 14.25
CA LEU A 236 76.95 -39.45 12.85
C LEU A 236 78.05 -40.34 12.25
N ALA A 237 79.18 -40.53 12.94
CA ALA A 237 80.29 -41.37 12.49
C ALA A 237 80.23 -42.82 13.06
N ASP A 238 79.45 -43.07 14.11
CA ASP A 238 79.38 -44.39 14.77
C ASP A 238 78.29 -45.33 14.18
N LEU A 239 77.39 -44.80 13.34
CA LEU A 239 76.36 -45.61 12.66
C LEU A 239 76.86 -46.33 11.41
N GLU A 240 78.09 -46.10 10.96
CA GLU A 240 78.70 -46.86 9.86
C GLU A 240 79.50 -48.09 10.31
N LEU A 241 79.70 -48.29 11.63
CA LEU A 241 80.54 -49.37 12.16
C LEU A 241 79.77 -50.51 12.84
N ASN A 242 78.44 -50.46 12.90
CA ASN A 242 77.61 -51.51 13.49
C ASN A 242 76.80 -52.34 12.46
N GLN A 243 77.43 -52.66 11.31
CA GLN A 243 77.19 -53.96 10.69
C GLN A 243 78.11 -54.94 11.40
N ASN A 244 77.55 -55.83 12.22
CA ASN A 244 78.14 -57.01 12.88
C ASN A 244 78.00 -56.99 14.41
N ALA A 245 76.79 -57.16 14.95
CA ALA A 245 76.61 -57.84 16.24
C ALA A 245 75.16 -58.24 16.46
N ASP A 246 74.97 -59.55 16.62
CA ASP A 246 73.72 -60.27 16.79
C ASP A 246 72.88 -59.81 17.99
N SER A 247 71.57 -59.62 17.77
CA SER A 247 70.57 -59.58 18.82
C SER A 247 69.72 -60.86 18.77
N SER A 248 69.86 -61.68 19.80
CA SER A 248 69.11 -62.91 20.03
C SER A 248 67.59 -62.69 20.07
N ALA A 249 66.88 -63.36 19.17
CA ALA A 249 65.50 -63.81 19.41
C ALA A 249 65.27 -65.16 18.74
N ARG A 250 65.54 -66.22 19.51
CA ARG A 250 64.76 -67.47 19.61
C ARG A 250 63.95 -67.90 18.37
N SER A 251 64.53 -68.76 17.55
CA SER A 251 63.82 -69.87 16.88
C SER A 251 64.81 -70.90 16.32
N THR A 252 64.68 -72.14 16.81
CA THR A 252 65.11 -73.46 16.28
C THR A 252 66.03 -73.50 15.04
N PRO A 253 67.16 -74.24 15.07
CA PRO A 253 68.10 -74.29 13.95
C PRO A 253 67.64 -75.29 12.88
N ILE A 254 67.47 -74.80 11.65
CA ILE A 254 67.58 -75.63 10.44
C ILE A 254 68.64 -74.98 9.56
N ALA A 255 69.70 -75.73 9.31
CA ALA A 255 70.82 -75.34 8.49
C ALA A 255 70.43 -75.32 7.01
N PHE A 256 70.61 -74.18 6.35
CA PHE A 256 70.83 -74.10 4.90
C PHE A 256 72.09 -73.29 4.63
N ALA A 257 72.89 -73.81 3.70
CA ALA A 257 74.27 -73.44 3.42
C ALA A 257 74.43 -72.01 2.87
N PRO A 258 75.54 -71.31 3.18
CA PRO A 258 75.79 -69.96 2.69
C PRO A 258 76.74 -70.01 1.48
N SER A 259 76.25 -69.88 0.25
CA SER A 259 77.13 -69.75 -0.94
C SER A 259 76.37 -69.23 -2.19
N ALA A 260 75.68 -68.07 -2.11
CA ALA A 260 75.28 -67.25 -3.29
C ALA A 260 74.54 -65.94 -2.93
N ASP A 261 73.97 -65.82 -1.72
CA ASP A 261 72.89 -64.83 -1.47
C ASP A 261 73.34 -63.42 -1.00
N THR A 262 74.65 -63.16 -0.87
CA THR A 262 75.15 -61.87 -0.34
C THR A 262 75.32 -60.76 -1.39
N SER A 263 75.19 -61.06 -2.69
CA SER A 263 75.31 -60.05 -3.77
C SER A 263 73.96 -59.51 -4.26
N ILE A 264 72.86 -60.23 -4.05
CA ILE A 264 71.55 -59.85 -4.58
C ILE A 264 70.80 -58.91 -3.64
N LEU A 265 71.00 -59.03 -2.33
CA LEU A 265 70.33 -58.20 -1.33
C LEU A 265 70.73 -56.71 -1.43
N PRO A 266 72.01 -56.33 -1.61
CA PRO A 266 72.41 -54.92 -1.82
C PRO A 266 71.82 -54.31 -3.10
N ILE A 267 71.65 -55.12 -4.14
CA ILE A 267 71.04 -54.69 -5.40
C ILE A 267 69.53 -54.52 -5.22
N VAL A 268 68.87 -55.43 -4.51
CA VAL A 268 67.43 -55.32 -4.22
C VAL A 268 67.15 -54.16 -3.26
N THR A 269 68.00 -53.90 -2.27
CA THR A 269 67.84 -52.74 -1.37
C THR A 269 68.05 -51.43 -2.12
N SER A 270 69.09 -51.30 -2.95
CA SER A 270 69.29 -50.09 -3.77
C SER A 270 68.17 -49.89 -4.80
N GLN A 271 67.65 -50.96 -5.40
CA GLN A 271 66.47 -50.88 -6.27
C GLN A 271 65.23 -50.42 -5.49
N ARG A 272 64.95 -51.01 -4.32
CA ARG A 272 63.84 -50.59 -3.44
C ARG A 272 63.98 -49.13 -3.06
N ASP A 273 65.17 -48.68 -2.71
CA ASP A 273 65.42 -47.31 -2.28
C ASP A 273 65.28 -46.34 -3.46
N ARG A 274 65.71 -46.73 -4.65
CA ARG A 274 65.46 -45.99 -5.89
C ARG A 274 63.96 -45.92 -6.25
N PHE A 275 63.21 -46.99 -6.03
CA PHE A 275 61.75 -46.99 -6.21
C PHE A 275 61.06 -46.12 -5.16
N ARG A 276 61.50 -46.13 -3.91
CA ARG A 276 60.99 -45.25 -2.86
C ARG A 276 61.29 -43.78 -3.17
N GLN A 277 62.51 -43.48 -3.59
CA GLN A 277 62.89 -42.14 -4.03
C GLN A 277 62.02 -41.68 -5.20
N ARG A 278 61.87 -42.51 -6.25
CA ARG A 278 61.03 -42.18 -7.40
C ARG A 278 59.55 -42.02 -7.02
N ASN A 279 59.03 -42.83 -6.10
CA ASN A 279 57.67 -42.67 -5.60
C ASN A 279 57.52 -41.36 -4.80
N ALA A 280 58.50 -41.00 -3.98
CA ALA A 280 58.47 -39.72 -3.25
C ALA A 280 58.53 -38.52 -4.20
N GLU A 281 59.37 -38.58 -5.23
CA GLU A 281 59.43 -37.57 -6.29
C GLU A 281 58.09 -37.47 -7.05
N LEU A 282 57.48 -38.61 -7.41
CA LEU A 282 56.17 -38.64 -8.09
C LEU A 282 55.04 -38.09 -7.20
N GLU A 283 55.05 -38.38 -5.90
CA GLU A 283 54.09 -37.80 -4.96
C GLU A 283 54.27 -36.28 -4.81
N GLU A 284 55.52 -35.80 -4.81
CA GLU A 284 55.81 -34.37 -4.78
C GLU A 284 55.36 -33.67 -6.08
N GLU A 285 55.62 -34.27 -7.23
CA GLU A 285 55.11 -33.79 -8.52
C GLU A 285 53.58 -33.75 -8.57
N LEU A 286 52.92 -34.78 -8.03
CA LEU A 286 51.46 -34.82 -7.93
C LEU A 286 50.92 -33.67 -7.06
N ARG A 287 51.54 -33.41 -5.91
CA ARG A 287 51.18 -32.28 -5.04
C ARG A 287 51.40 -30.93 -5.74
N LYS A 288 52.50 -30.77 -6.46
CA LYS A 288 52.78 -29.56 -7.28
C LYS A 288 51.73 -29.35 -8.36
N GLN A 289 51.36 -30.40 -9.09
CA GLN A 289 50.31 -30.32 -10.11
C GLN A 289 48.94 -29.97 -9.50
N PHE A 290 48.59 -30.55 -8.36
CA PHE A 290 47.34 -30.22 -7.67
C PHE A 290 47.31 -28.74 -7.24
N HIS A 291 48.43 -28.22 -6.73
CA HIS A 291 48.55 -26.82 -6.37
C HIS A 291 48.39 -25.90 -7.58
N ALA A 292 49.08 -26.20 -8.69
CA ALA A 292 48.95 -25.44 -9.94
C ALA A 292 47.53 -25.46 -10.50
N ILE A 293 46.82 -26.59 -10.45
CA ILE A 293 45.41 -26.68 -10.87
C ILE A 293 44.52 -25.82 -9.97
N SER A 294 44.77 -25.80 -8.66
CA SER A 294 44.01 -24.98 -7.73
C SER A 294 44.23 -23.49 -7.99
N GLU A 295 45.47 -23.08 -8.25
CA GLU A 295 45.84 -21.70 -8.58
C GLU A 295 45.20 -21.26 -9.90
N LEU A 296 45.32 -22.06 -10.97
CA LEU A 296 44.69 -21.79 -12.26
C LEU A 296 43.15 -21.70 -12.17
N ARG A 297 42.52 -22.51 -11.31
CA ARG A 297 41.07 -22.42 -11.06
C ARG A 297 40.69 -21.13 -10.35
N ALA A 298 41.49 -20.69 -9.38
CA ALA A 298 41.28 -19.42 -8.70
C ALA A 298 41.47 -18.24 -9.65
N GLU A 299 42.50 -18.27 -10.50
CA GLU A 299 42.76 -17.28 -11.53
C GLU A 299 41.61 -17.22 -12.55
N MET A 300 41.13 -18.37 -13.04
CA MET A 300 39.96 -18.41 -13.92
C MET A 300 38.72 -17.78 -13.27
N LYS A 301 38.48 -18.02 -11.97
CA LYS A 301 37.36 -17.41 -11.25
C LYS A 301 37.53 -15.89 -11.13
N ASN A 302 38.74 -15.42 -10.85
CA ASN A 302 39.05 -14.00 -10.76
C ASN A 302 38.88 -13.32 -12.13
N LEU A 303 39.45 -13.89 -13.20
CA LEU A 303 39.30 -13.40 -14.56
C LEU A 303 37.83 -13.39 -15.02
N GLN A 304 37.04 -14.41 -14.67
CA GLN A 304 35.60 -14.41 -14.95
C GLN A 304 34.86 -13.27 -14.25
N GLY A 305 35.21 -12.99 -12.99
CA GLY A 305 34.64 -11.87 -12.23
C GLY A 305 35.04 -10.51 -12.80
N ASP A 306 36.30 -10.34 -13.18
CA ASP A 306 36.80 -9.09 -13.76
C ASP A 306 36.28 -8.85 -15.18
N ASN A 307 36.15 -9.91 -15.99
CA ASN A 307 35.49 -9.83 -17.30
C ASN A 307 34.01 -9.40 -17.16
N LEU A 308 33.30 -9.88 -16.13
CA LEU A 308 31.92 -9.46 -15.84
C LEU A 308 31.84 -7.98 -15.44
N LYS A 309 32.75 -7.51 -14.57
CA LYS A 309 32.82 -6.09 -14.18
C LYS A 309 33.20 -5.18 -15.35
N LEU A 310 34.08 -5.66 -16.23
CA LEU A 310 34.44 -4.92 -17.45
C LEU A 310 33.23 -4.84 -18.39
N TYR A 311 32.48 -5.94 -18.55
CA TYR A 311 31.23 -5.97 -19.29
C TYR A 311 30.22 -4.95 -18.72
N GLU A 312 30.03 -4.95 -17.40
CA GLU A 312 29.22 -3.96 -16.68
C GLU A 312 29.62 -2.54 -17.04
N LYS A 313 30.90 -2.20 -16.88
CA LYS A 313 31.42 -0.86 -17.15
C LYS A 313 31.23 -0.44 -18.60
N VAL A 314 31.49 -1.34 -19.56
CA VAL A 314 31.25 -1.10 -20.99
C VAL A 314 29.76 -0.85 -21.23
N ARG A 315 28.88 -1.63 -20.60
CA ARG A 315 27.43 -1.46 -20.73
C ARG A 315 26.96 -0.12 -20.14
N TYR A 316 27.43 0.27 -18.96
CA TYR A 316 27.13 1.57 -18.35
C TYR A 316 27.64 2.74 -19.18
N MET A 317 28.82 2.62 -19.81
CA MET A 317 29.32 3.65 -20.74
C MET A 317 28.49 3.70 -22.03
N GLN A 318 28.05 2.56 -22.54
CA GLN A 318 27.20 2.48 -23.72
C GLN A 318 25.81 3.07 -23.45
N SER A 319 25.22 2.82 -22.29
CA SER A 319 23.92 3.40 -21.90
C SER A 319 24.00 4.92 -21.76
N TYR A 320 25.09 5.46 -21.19
CA TYR A 320 25.29 6.91 -21.11
C TYR A 320 25.44 7.58 -22.48
N ARG A 321 26.07 6.88 -23.44
CA ARG A 321 26.18 7.34 -24.84
C ARG A 321 24.84 7.30 -25.57
N GLU A 322 23.98 6.36 -25.24
CA GLU A 322 22.63 6.22 -25.81
C GLU A 322 21.67 7.27 -25.24
N GLU A 323 21.81 7.63 -23.95
CA GLU A 323 20.98 8.64 -23.27
C GLU A 323 21.39 10.10 -23.59
N GLY A 324 22.68 10.36 -23.84
CA GLY A 324 23.18 11.67 -24.29
C GLY A 324 22.92 11.99 -25.78
N GLY A 325 22.38 11.04 -26.55
CA GLY A 325 22.14 11.15 -27.99
C GLY A 325 20.65 11.15 -28.32
N GLY A 326 19.94 12.23 -27.99
CA GLY A 326 18.54 12.42 -28.38
C GLY A 326 18.37 12.49 -29.90
N ARG A 327 18.21 11.33 -30.55
CA ARG A 327 17.57 11.19 -31.87
C ARG A 327 17.25 9.73 -32.14
N VAL A 328 15.95 9.45 -32.16
CA VAL A 328 15.39 8.26 -32.82
C VAL A 328 15.83 8.30 -34.28
N VAL A 329 16.71 7.38 -34.67
CA VAL A 329 16.95 7.04 -36.07
C VAL A 329 16.68 5.56 -36.20
N THR A 330 15.49 5.25 -36.70
CA THR A 330 15.19 4.03 -37.44
C THR A 330 16.10 4.00 -38.67
N SER A 331 17.32 3.46 -38.54
CA SER A 331 18.16 3.13 -39.70
C SER A 331 18.91 1.85 -39.41
N GLN A 332 18.29 0.77 -39.88
CA GLN A 332 18.90 -0.33 -40.61
C GLN A 332 20.16 0.11 -41.39
N LEU A 333 21.31 0.19 -40.71
CA LEU A 333 22.62 0.34 -41.32
C LEU A 333 23.59 -0.49 -40.47
N ASP A 334 24.18 -1.50 -41.12
CA ASP A 334 25.11 -2.48 -40.59
C ASP A 334 26.08 -1.89 -39.54
N PRO A 335 26.17 -2.49 -38.33
CA PRO A 335 27.38 -2.34 -37.55
C PRO A 335 28.48 -3.09 -38.30
N LEU A 336 29.55 -2.38 -38.64
CA LEU A 336 30.81 -2.93 -39.14
C LEU A 336 31.11 -4.30 -38.51
N PRO A 337 31.58 -5.30 -39.29
CA PRO A 337 31.77 -6.65 -38.78
C PRO A 337 32.79 -6.58 -37.63
N ALA A 338 32.29 -6.73 -36.41
CA ALA A 338 33.14 -7.00 -35.26
C ALA A 338 33.92 -8.28 -35.58
N PRO A 339 35.21 -8.37 -35.20
CA PRO A 339 36.00 -9.56 -35.44
C PRO A 339 35.22 -10.76 -34.89
N THR A 340 35.05 -11.78 -35.72
CA THR A 340 34.06 -12.88 -35.64
C THR A 340 34.13 -13.78 -34.40
N GLY A 341 34.88 -13.40 -33.36
CA GLY A 341 34.90 -14.06 -32.04
C GLY A 341 34.50 -13.16 -30.85
N ALA A 342 34.56 -11.84 -30.99
CA ALA A 342 34.29 -10.93 -29.86
C ALA A 342 32.80 -10.83 -29.51
N ALA A 343 31.91 -11.01 -30.49
CA ALA A 343 30.47 -10.97 -30.28
C ALA A 343 29.96 -12.18 -29.48
N ASP A 344 30.60 -13.35 -29.67
CA ASP A 344 30.18 -14.60 -29.02
C ASP A 344 30.57 -14.59 -27.54
N ASP A 345 31.83 -14.21 -27.22
CA ASP A 345 32.27 -14.03 -25.83
C ASP A 345 31.45 -12.94 -25.12
N MET A 346 31.20 -11.81 -25.79
CA MET A 346 30.36 -10.74 -25.26
C MET A 346 28.93 -11.21 -24.99
N SER A 347 28.39 -12.14 -25.81
CA SER A 347 27.05 -12.71 -25.61
C SER A 347 26.97 -13.65 -24.40
N VAL A 348 28.05 -14.40 -24.11
CA VAL A 348 28.13 -15.27 -22.93
C VAL A 348 28.17 -14.43 -21.66
N TYR A 349 29.00 -13.37 -21.62
CA TYR A 349 29.05 -12.46 -20.48
C TYR A 349 27.77 -11.63 -20.34
N ARG A 350 27.15 -11.22 -21.45
CA ARG A 350 25.81 -10.60 -21.46
C ARG A 350 24.76 -11.48 -20.82
N THR A 351 24.70 -12.74 -21.21
CA THR A 351 23.71 -13.69 -20.68
C THR A 351 23.92 -13.93 -19.19
N ARG A 352 25.18 -14.07 -18.75
CA ARG A 352 25.52 -14.19 -17.32
C ARG A 352 25.21 -12.92 -16.53
N TYR A 353 25.45 -11.76 -17.11
CA TYR A 353 25.13 -10.46 -16.52
C TYR A 353 23.62 -10.24 -16.39
N GLU A 354 22.85 -10.44 -17.46
CA GLU A 354 21.40 -10.29 -17.46
C GLU A 354 20.73 -11.28 -16.49
N ALA A 355 21.27 -12.50 -16.36
CA ALA A 355 20.81 -13.47 -15.38
C ALA A 355 21.10 -13.05 -13.93
N ASN A 356 22.21 -12.33 -13.68
CA ASN A 356 22.58 -11.85 -12.35
C ASN A 356 21.87 -10.54 -11.97
N ILE A 357 21.62 -9.65 -12.95
CA ILE A 357 21.03 -8.32 -12.71
C ILE A 357 19.50 -8.35 -12.67
N ASN A 358 18.85 -9.35 -13.28
CA ASN A 358 17.40 -9.36 -13.43
C ASN A 358 16.72 -10.25 -12.37
N PRO A 359 16.25 -9.67 -11.25
CA PRO A 359 15.55 -10.42 -10.20
C PRO A 359 14.25 -11.07 -10.71
N PHE A 360 13.65 -10.52 -11.78
CA PHE A 360 12.41 -11.02 -12.36
C PHE A 360 12.60 -12.28 -13.19
N VAL A 361 13.80 -12.60 -13.69
CA VAL A 361 14.05 -13.88 -14.39
C VAL A 361 14.07 -15.03 -13.39
N ALA A 362 14.74 -14.84 -12.25
CA ALA A 362 14.71 -15.77 -11.13
C ALA A 362 13.29 -15.91 -10.56
N PHE A 363 12.55 -14.80 -10.47
CA PHE A 363 11.16 -14.80 -10.03
C PHE A 363 10.23 -15.51 -11.03
N ARG A 364 10.29 -15.22 -12.33
CA ARG A 364 9.53 -15.93 -13.37
C ARG A 364 9.86 -17.41 -13.43
N GLY A 365 11.12 -17.80 -13.20
CA GLY A 365 11.50 -19.21 -13.07
C GLY A 365 10.86 -19.88 -11.86
N ARG A 366 10.82 -19.19 -10.70
CA ARG A 366 10.18 -19.67 -9.47
C ARG A 366 8.65 -19.68 -9.58
N GLU A 367 8.04 -18.68 -10.18
CA GLU A 367 6.61 -18.61 -10.45
C GLU A 367 6.18 -19.65 -11.47
N ALA A 368 6.92 -19.84 -12.57
CA ALA A 368 6.65 -20.92 -13.52
C ALA A 368 6.74 -22.29 -12.84
N THR A 369 7.69 -22.46 -11.93
CA THR A 369 7.81 -23.69 -11.13
C THR A 369 6.65 -23.84 -10.14
N ARG A 370 6.21 -22.77 -9.47
CA ARG A 370 5.03 -22.76 -8.59
C ARG A 370 3.73 -22.99 -9.35
N ALA A 371 3.58 -22.42 -10.54
CA ALA A 371 2.46 -22.65 -11.43
C ALA A 371 2.41 -24.13 -11.83
N ILE A 372 3.54 -24.73 -12.20
CA ILE A 372 3.64 -26.18 -12.47
C ILE A 372 3.31 -27.01 -11.20
N GLN A 373 3.71 -26.54 -10.02
CA GLN A 373 3.38 -27.15 -8.72
C GLN A 373 1.97 -26.89 -8.21
N ASN A 374 1.16 -26.06 -8.88
CA ASN A 374 -0.24 -25.81 -8.54
C ASN A 374 -1.21 -26.53 -9.49
N LEU A 375 -0.71 -27.12 -10.59
CA LEU A 375 -1.52 -27.90 -11.53
C LEU A 375 -1.93 -29.26 -10.95
N ASN A 376 -3.03 -29.81 -11.45
CA ASN A 376 -3.56 -31.11 -11.03
C ASN A 376 -2.49 -32.21 -11.27
N PRO A 377 -2.29 -33.20 -10.37
CA PRO A 377 -1.32 -34.29 -10.57
C PRO A 377 -1.39 -34.98 -11.94
N ILE A 378 -2.59 -35.12 -12.52
CA ILE A 378 -2.78 -35.69 -13.87
C ILE A 378 -2.22 -34.75 -14.95
N GLU A 379 -2.47 -33.44 -14.83
CA GLU A 379 -1.93 -32.42 -15.73
C GLU A 379 -0.40 -32.32 -15.64
N ARG A 380 0.19 -32.53 -14.45
CA ARG A 380 1.64 -32.64 -14.29
C ARG A 380 2.21 -33.84 -15.03
N GLY A 381 1.53 -34.98 -14.95
CA GLY A 381 1.89 -36.18 -15.70
C GLY A 381 1.91 -35.90 -17.21
N VAL A 382 0.88 -35.22 -17.72
CA VAL A 382 0.80 -34.82 -19.14
C VAL A 382 1.87 -33.80 -19.51
N LEU A 383 2.16 -32.80 -18.67
CA LEU A 383 3.22 -31.81 -18.93
C LEU A 383 4.62 -32.41 -18.94
N ILE A 384 4.90 -33.37 -18.07
CA ILE A 384 6.18 -34.09 -18.07
C ILE A 384 6.30 -34.96 -19.32
N LEU A 385 5.22 -35.66 -19.69
CA LEU A 385 5.18 -36.51 -20.87
C LEU A 385 5.32 -35.71 -22.17
N THR A 386 4.60 -34.58 -22.29
CA THR A 386 4.70 -33.69 -23.46
C THR A 386 6.07 -33.04 -23.55
N ARG A 387 6.66 -32.59 -22.43
CA ARG A 387 8.00 -32.00 -22.41
C ARG A 387 9.10 -32.99 -22.77
N THR A 388 8.97 -34.25 -22.36
CA THR A 388 9.92 -35.32 -22.73
C THR A 388 9.80 -35.69 -24.21
N ILE A 389 8.58 -35.77 -24.75
CA ILE A 389 8.35 -36.02 -26.19
C ILE A 389 8.85 -34.84 -27.04
N LEU A 390 8.64 -33.60 -26.60
CA LEU A 390 8.98 -32.40 -27.36
C LEU A 390 10.45 -31.98 -27.20
N GLY A 391 11.10 -32.39 -26.10
CA GLY A 391 12.50 -32.09 -25.81
C GLY A 391 13.50 -32.93 -26.62
N ASP A 392 13.15 -34.17 -26.97
CA ASP A 392 14.02 -35.04 -27.75
C ASP A 392 13.60 -35.09 -29.23
N ARG A 393 14.58 -34.85 -30.13
CA ARG A 393 14.36 -34.87 -31.58
C ARG A 393 13.85 -36.22 -32.06
N ARG A 394 14.28 -37.32 -31.44
CA ARG A 394 13.86 -38.68 -31.82
C ARG A 394 12.43 -38.96 -31.37
N ALA A 395 12.09 -38.61 -30.12
CA ALA A 395 10.74 -38.79 -29.58
C ALA A 395 9.67 -38.03 -30.39
N ARG A 396 10.00 -36.82 -30.86
CA ARG A 396 9.12 -36.06 -31.76
C ARG A 396 8.82 -36.80 -33.07
N THR A 397 9.83 -37.40 -33.70
CA THR A 397 9.64 -38.16 -34.95
C THR A 397 8.79 -39.41 -34.73
N PHE A 398 9.03 -40.15 -33.64
CA PHE A 398 8.21 -41.31 -33.27
C PHE A 398 6.76 -40.93 -33.01
N PHE A 399 6.50 -39.82 -32.32
CA PHE A 399 5.14 -39.33 -32.06
C PHE A 399 4.39 -39.00 -33.37
N ILE A 400 5.05 -38.35 -34.33
CA ILE A 400 4.46 -38.02 -35.63
C ILE A 400 4.12 -39.30 -36.42
N ILE A 401 5.03 -40.28 -36.46
CA ILE A 401 4.78 -41.57 -37.14
C ILE A 401 3.63 -42.33 -36.47
N TYR A 402 3.61 -42.35 -35.14
CA TYR A 402 2.54 -42.97 -34.37
C TYR A 402 1.18 -42.31 -34.65
N ALA A 403 1.11 -40.98 -34.62
CA ALA A 403 -0.10 -40.23 -34.93
C ALA A 403 -0.58 -40.49 -36.36
N PHE A 404 0.31 -40.53 -37.35
CA PHE A 404 -0.02 -40.82 -38.73
C PHE A 404 -0.55 -42.25 -38.90
N SER A 405 0.08 -43.22 -38.25
CA SER A 405 -0.34 -44.63 -38.27
C SER A 405 -1.73 -44.81 -37.64
N LEU A 406 -2.01 -44.09 -36.56
CA LEU A 406 -3.33 -44.09 -35.92
C LEU A 406 -4.40 -43.51 -36.84
N HIS A 407 -4.11 -42.40 -37.54
CA HIS A 407 -5.05 -41.82 -38.50
C HIS A 407 -5.32 -42.76 -39.68
N LEU A 408 -4.29 -43.47 -40.18
CA LEU A 408 -4.48 -44.49 -41.21
C LEU A 408 -5.35 -45.65 -40.71
N LEU A 409 -5.16 -46.10 -39.47
CA LEU A 409 -5.95 -47.16 -38.88
C LEU A 409 -7.41 -46.74 -38.70
N VAL A 410 -7.65 -45.51 -38.21
CA VAL A 410 -9.01 -44.96 -38.08
C VAL A 410 -9.67 -44.81 -39.45
N MET A 411 -8.95 -44.29 -40.45
CA MET A 411 -9.44 -44.22 -41.83
C MET A 411 -9.77 -45.60 -42.38
N TYR A 412 -8.93 -46.61 -42.12
CA TYR A 412 -9.17 -48.00 -42.51
C TYR A 412 -10.39 -48.59 -41.80
N ALA A 413 -10.56 -48.35 -40.50
CA ALA A 413 -11.72 -48.82 -39.74
C ALA A 413 -13.03 -48.17 -40.25
N ILE A 414 -13.00 -46.87 -40.59
CA ILE A 414 -14.13 -46.18 -41.20
C ILE A 414 -14.38 -46.68 -42.63
N TYR A 415 -13.33 -47.03 -43.38
CA TYR A 415 -13.44 -47.62 -44.71
C TYR A 415 -14.10 -49.00 -44.66
N GLU A 416 -13.67 -49.88 -43.77
CA GLU A 416 -14.32 -51.19 -43.51
C GLU A 416 -15.78 -51.02 -43.08
N LEU A 417 -16.07 -50.04 -42.21
CA LEU A 417 -17.44 -49.74 -41.78
C LEU A 417 -18.32 -49.21 -42.93
N SER A 418 -17.75 -48.39 -43.82
CA SER A 418 -18.47 -47.86 -44.97
C SER A 418 -18.67 -48.89 -46.08
N THR A 419 -17.77 -49.85 -46.23
CA THR A 419 -17.86 -50.94 -47.22
C THR A 419 -18.72 -52.13 -46.74
N THR A 420 -18.82 -52.36 -45.43
CA THR A 420 -19.72 -53.38 -44.84
C THR A 420 -21.16 -52.91 -44.68
N THR A 421 -21.44 -51.61 -44.90
CA THR A 421 -22.80 -51.09 -44.92
C THR A 421 -23.39 -51.23 -46.34
N GLU A 422 -23.95 -52.41 -46.64
CA GLU A 422 -24.85 -52.58 -47.80
C GLU A 422 -26.11 -51.70 -47.64
N PRO A 423 -26.68 -51.15 -48.74
CA PRO A 423 -27.86 -50.32 -48.66
C PRO A 423 -29.15 -51.16 -48.65
N ALA A 424 -30.16 -50.65 -47.93
CA ALA A 424 -31.62 -50.90 -48.08
C ALA A 424 -32.31 -51.76 -47.00
N PRO A 425 -33.65 -51.64 -46.81
CA PRO A 425 -34.61 -50.86 -47.61
C PRO A 425 -35.47 -49.86 -46.83
N GLN A 426 -35.97 -48.87 -47.60
CA GLN A 426 -37.06 -47.97 -47.24
C GLN A 426 -38.30 -48.79 -46.82
N GLN A 427 -38.60 -48.83 -45.52
CA GLN A 427 -39.92 -49.26 -45.07
C GLN A 427 -40.93 -48.14 -45.28
N ARG A 428 -41.68 -48.32 -46.37
CA ARG A 428 -42.90 -47.64 -46.78
C ARG A 428 -43.86 -47.51 -45.59
N TRP A 429 -44.13 -46.28 -45.16
CA TRP A 429 -45.09 -45.93 -44.13
C TRP A 429 -46.50 -46.37 -44.57
N LYS A 430 -47.19 -47.19 -43.78
CA LYS A 430 -48.65 -47.37 -43.88
C LYS A 430 -49.32 -46.28 -43.03
N PRO A 431 -50.28 -45.51 -43.57
CA PRO A 431 -51.04 -44.57 -42.75
C PRO A 431 -52.05 -45.35 -41.90
N PHE A 432 -51.94 -45.17 -40.58
CA PHE A 432 -53.00 -45.57 -39.64
C PHE A 432 -54.06 -44.46 -39.65
N ASN A 433 -55.31 -44.84 -39.82
CA ASN A 433 -56.49 -43.97 -39.74
C ASN A 433 -57.60 -44.79 -39.07
N PRO A 434 -58.50 -44.15 -38.33
CA PRO A 434 -58.31 -43.44 -37.06
C PRO A 434 -58.55 -44.32 -35.83
#